data_AF-A0A210QW48-F1
#
_entry.id   AF-A0A210QW48-F1
#
_cell.length_a   1.000
_cell.length_b   1.000
_cell.length_c   1.000
_cell.angle_alpha   90.00
_cell.angle_beta   90.00
_cell.angle_gamma   90.00
#
_symmetry.space_group_name_H-M   'P 1'
#
loop_
_entity.id
_entity.type
_entity.pdbx_description
1 polymer ?
#
loop_
_entity_poly.entity_id
_entity_poly.type
_entity_poly.pdbx_seq_one_letter_code
_entity_poly.pdbx_strand_id
1 'polypeptide(L)'
;MRQRKSANLILVLLMCVGRTACLSGSMRGWLTTGDHTILLRQLPTIYGRTGGGSGVHISVDRNKRYQTMEGFGAALTSSAAYVIHNSPEYDEIVNELFSPYAGIGISYIRLPMGASDIQAEAPYTYADTPYDFNLDHFSIQKDRQFILPVIKKALRVNPTLKIVGTPWTAPAWMKNTNRLQGGQLKWDANVNEAYAKYFVKFIQSYQNEGINITAVTVQNEPLNGNNQYPTMEMSWQQESEFVKHHLGPMFRSNNIKTKILIYDHNWDNIDYANNILNDHETSQYVSGVAWHCYAGDKNAPLQVHNSHPNVDMYFTECSGGDWATDFSGNLMWNTATLFIAQPRAWTKTVLLWNLALDENHGPHVQTNGGCKTCRGALTVNSHGGYTKEVEFYLIGHLSKFVKPGAVRIDSSTGQNTNTVAFQNPDGSVAVLIQNSDSSSHDVTIQVNNDGRSYTYNMPGHAIATFVL
;
A
#
# COMPACT_ATOMS: atom_id res chain seq x y z
N MET A 1 -34.23 54.78 -70.44
CA MET A 1 -32.86 54.23 -70.36
C MET A 1 -32.38 54.30 -68.91
N ARG A 2 -32.04 53.15 -68.33
CA ARG A 2 -31.69 52.98 -66.90
C ARG A 2 -30.33 53.62 -66.58
N GLN A 3 -30.29 54.56 -65.63
CA GLN A 3 -29.06 54.98 -64.96
C GLN A 3 -28.76 54.02 -63.80
N ARG A 4 -27.61 53.35 -63.84
CA ARG A 4 -27.05 52.59 -62.71
C ARG A 4 -26.22 53.54 -61.85
N LYS A 5 -26.57 53.70 -60.58
CA LYS A 5 -25.71 54.28 -59.54
C LYS A 5 -24.89 53.15 -58.91
N SER A 6 -23.57 53.25 -58.99
CA SER A 6 -22.62 52.39 -58.30
C SER A 6 -22.43 52.90 -56.87
N ALA A 7 -22.76 52.08 -55.86
CA ALA A 7 -22.46 52.36 -54.47
C ALA A 7 -21.15 51.66 -54.08
N ASN A 8 -20.15 52.44 -53.66
CA ASN A 8 -18.92 51.93 -53.07
C ASN A 8 -19.20 51.51 -51.63
N LEU A 9 -19.09 50.21 -51.34
CA LEU A 9 -19.15 49.66 -50.00
C LEU A 9 -17.72 49.57 -49.44
N ILE A 10 -17.37 50.47 -48.51
CA ILE A 10 -16.11 50.39 -47.75
C ILE A 10 -16.28 49.32 -46.68
N LEU A 11 -15.57 48.20 -46.83
CA LEU A 11 -15.50 47.13 -45.85
C LEU A 11 -14.46 47.51 -44.78
N VAL A 12 -14.92 47.96 -43.61
CA VAL A 12 -14.04 48.15 -42.44
C VAL A 12 -13.76 46.78 -41.84
N LEU A 13 -12.54 46.28 -42.06
CA LEU A 13 -12.03 45.06 -41.43
C LEU A 13 -11.73 45.38 -39.95
N LEU A 14 -12.66 45.08 -39.04
CA LEU A 14 -12.33 45.03 -37.61
C LEU A 14 -11.38 43.85 -37.39
N MET A 15 -10.08 44.11 -37.25
CA MET A 15 -9.15 43.17 -36.63
C MET A 15 -9.52 43.02 -35.17
N CYS A 16 -10.38 42.05 -34.88
CA CYS A 16 -10.51 41.51 -33.54
C CYS A 16 -9.18 40.81 -33.23
N VAL A 17 -8.29 41.49 -32.51
CA VAL A 17 -7.16 40.83 -31.85
C VAL A 17 -7.78 39.96 -30.76
N GLY A 18 -8.22 38.77 -31.17
CA GLY A 18 -8.55 37.71 -30.23
C GLY A 18 -7.28 37.46 -29.42
N ARG A 19 -7.27 37.90 -28.17
CA ARG A 19 -6.40 37.30 -27.17
C ARG A 19 -6.74 35.81 -27.24
N THR A 20 -5.91 35.02 -27.91
CA THR A 20 -5.84 33.59 -27.66
C THR A 20 -5.67 33.48 -26.16
N ALA A 21 -6.74 33.12 -25.47
CA ALA A 21 -6.66 32.64 -24.11
C ALA A 21 -5.68 31.47 -24.21
N CYS A 22 -4.44 31.71 -23.79
CA CYS A 22 -3.47 30.66 -23.61
C CYS A 22 -4.18 29.65 -22.73
N LEU A 23 -4.48 28.45 -23.25
CA LEU A 23 -5.09 27.37 -22.48
C LEU A 23 -4.19 27.18 -21.25
N SER A 24 -4.61 27.78 -20.13
CA SER A 24 -3.87 27.70 -18.89
C SER A 24 -3.93 26.24 -18.49
N GLY A 25 -2.77 25.64 -18.26
CA GLY A 25 -2.74 24.31 -17.64
C GLY A 25 -3.59 24.36 -16.37
N SER A 26 -4.33 23.30 -16.10
CA SER A 26 -5.15 23.19 -14.91
C SER A 26 -4.62 22.08 -14.02
N MET A 27 -4.77 22.28 -12.72
CA MET A 27 -4.41 21.33 -11.69
C MET A 27 -5.63 21.09 -10.83
N ARG A 28 -5.93 19.83 -10.57
CA ARG A 28 -6.96 19.41 -9.61
C ARG A 28 -6.28 19.08 -8.28
N GLY A 29 -6.96 19.32 -7.17
CA GLY A 29 -6.44 19.02 -5.85
C GLY A 29 -7.48 18.35 -4.98
N TRP A 30 -7.02 17.54 -4.02
CA TRP A 30 -7.83 16.97 -2.95
C TRP A 30 -7.16 17.26 -1.62
N LEU A 31 -7.93 17.66 -0.61
CA LEU A 31 -7.41 18.15 0.66
C LEU A 31 -7.97 17.34 1.83
N THR A 32 -7.12 17.07 2.82
CA THR A 32 -7.50 16.66 4.18
C THR A 32 -6.83 17.58 5.20
N THR A 33 -7.59 18.09 6.17
CA THR A 33 -7.08 18.96 7.25
C THR A 33 -7.02 18.23 8.58
N GLY A 34 -6.00 18.52 9.39
CA GLY A 34 -5.77 17.87 10.68
C GLY A 34 -6.86 18.14 11.72
N ASP A 35 -7.64 19.21 11.55
CA ASP A 35 -8.82 19.51 12.36
C ASP A 35 -10.05 18.68 11.98
N HIS A 36 -9.92 17.73 11.03
CA HIS A 36 -10.96 16.81 10.60
C HIS A 36 -12.17 17.51 9.89
N THR A 37 -12.07 18.79 9.52
CA THR A 37 -13.18 19.52 8.87
C THR A 37 -13.27 19.29 7.36
N ILE A 38 -12.15 18.96 6.72
CA ILE A 38 -12.06 18.62 5.31
C ILE A 38 -11.40 17.26 5.18
N LEU A 39 -12.02 16.34 4.45
CA LEU A 39 -11.64 14.95 4.35
C LEU A 39 -11.65 14.49 2.89
N LEU A 40 -10.45 14.35 2.30
CA LEU A 40 -10.22 13.98 0.90
C LEU A 40 -11.15 14.71 -0.07
N ARG A 41 -11.43 16.00 0.19
CA ARG A 41 -12.39 16.78 -0.58
C ARG A 41 -11.73 17.39 -1.80
N GLN A 42 -12.37 17.26 -2.97
CA GLN A 42 -11.90 17.91 -4.17
C GLN A 42 -11.95 19.45 -4.03
N LEU A 43 -10.85 20.10 -4.40
CA LEU A 43 -10.70 21.55 -4.44
C LEU A 43 -11.23 22.14 -5.75
N PRO A 44 -11.55 23.45 -5.79
CA PRO A 44 -11.74 24.17 -7.04
C PRO A 44 -10.51 24.02 -7.95
N THR A 45 -10.74 24.09 -9.27
CA THR A 45 -9.65 23.98 -10.25
C THR A 45 -8.63 25.11 -10.06
N ILE A 46 -7.35 24.74 -10.00
CA ILE A 46 -6.23 25.67 -9.87
C ILE A 46 -5.65 25.89 -11.25
N TYR A 47 -5.65 27.15 -11.72
CA TYR A 47 -5.14 27.50 -13.04
C TYR A 47 -3.68 27.96 -12.95
N GLY A 48 -2.86 27.42 -13.84
CA GLY A 48 -1.46 27.79 -13.95
C GLY A 48 -1.29 29.26 -14.35
N ARG A 49 -0.33 29.94 -13.71
CA ARG A 49 0.06 31.31 -14.03
C ARG A 49 1.47 31.33 -14.62
N THR A 50 1.71 32.26 -15.53
CA THR A 50 3.05 32.55 -16.06
C THR A 50 3.83 33.39 -15.05
N GLY A 51 5.05 32.97 -14.70
CA GLY A 51 5.90 33.66 -13.72
C GLY A 51 5.98 32.96 -12.35
N GLY A 52 6.71 33.55 -11.41
CA GLY A 52 6.88 33.02 -10.06
C GLY A 52 5.59 33.07 -9.22
N GLY A 53 5.40 32.08 -8.35
CA GLY A 53 4.38 32.10 -7.31
C GLY A 53 4.95 32.58 -5.97
N SER A 54 4.08 32.71 -4.96
CA SER A 54 4.45 33.02 -3.57
C SER A 54 4.73 31.75 -2.75
N GLY A 55 5.39 31.93 -1.61
CA GLY A 55 5.55 30.89 -0.59
C GLY A 55 6.60 29.83 -0.93
N VAL A 56 6.34 28.59 -0.51
CA VAL A 56 7.28 27.47 -0.66
C VAL A 56 7.23 26.95 -2.10
N HIS A 57 8.37 26.97 -2.79
CA HIS A 57 8.49 26.46 -4.16
C HIS A 57 8.82 24.96 -4.20
N ILE A 58 7.95 24.20 -4.87
CA ILE A 58 8.10 22.77 -5.10
C ILE A 58 8.35 22.53 -6.59
N SER A 59 9.56 22.06 -6.93
CA SER A 59 9.92 21.65 -8.28
C SER A 59 9.68 20.16 -8.46
N VAL A 60 9.05 19.77 -9.57
CA VAL A 60 8.84 18.36 -9.97
C VAL A 60 9.54 18.13 -11.30
N ASP A 61 10.40 17.11 -11.38
CA ASP A 61 11.17 16.77 -12.58
C ASP A 61 10.80 15.37 -13.09
N ARG A 62 10.05 15.32 -14.20
CA ARG A 62 9.59 14.07 -14.84
C ARG A 62 10.74 13.25 -15.43
N ASN A 63 11.90 13.86 -15.68
CA ASN A 63 13.05 13.21 -16.30
C ASN A 63 13.91 12.47 -15.27
N LYS A 64 13.83 12.84 -13.99
CA LYS A 64 14.49 12.13 -12.89
C LYS A 64 13.54 11.07 -12.31
N ARG A 65 13.76 9.83 -12.72
CA ARG A 65 12.89 8.68 -12.43
C ARG A 65 13.53 7.75 -11.39
N TYR A 66 12.67 7.12 -10.60
CA TYR A 66 13.04 6.15 -9.57
C TYR A 66 12.26 4.84 -9.78
N GLN A 67 11.80 4.18 -8.73
CA GLN A 67 11.07 2.92 -8.82
C GLN A 67 9.66 3.07 -9.41
N THR A 68 9.19 1.97 -10.02
CA THR A 68 7.78 1.79 -10.39
C THR A 68 6.97 1.36 -9.16
N MET A 69 5.91 2.10 -8.88
CA MET A 69 4.97 1.85 -7.80
C MET A 69 4.05 0.68 -8.15
N GLU A 70 3.84 -0.21 -7.18
CA GLU A 70 2.95 -1.34 -7.33
C GLU A 70 1.57 -1.10 -6.74
N GLY A 71 1.46 -0.35 -5.65
CA GLY A 71 0.19 0.09 -5.13
C GLY A 71 0.21 0.46 -3.65
N PHE A 72 -0.95 0.89 -3.18
CA PHE A 72 -1.18 1.37 -1.81
C PHE A 72 -2.45 0.72 -1.28
N GLY A 73 -2.50 0.44 0.02
CA GLY A 73 -3.65 -0.21 0.62
C GLY A 73 -3.43 -0.62 2.07
N ALA A 74 -4.07 -1.72 2.45
CA ALA A 74 -3.94 -2.33 3.77
C ALA A 74 -4.17 -3.84 3.68
N ALA A 75 -4.04 -4.54 4.80
CA ALA A 75 -4.28 -5.97 4.89
C ALA A 75 -5.78 -6.32 5.00
N LEU A 76 -6.14 -7.38 4.28
CA LEU A 76 -7.42 -8.05 4.43
C LEU A 76 -7.23 -9.23 5.38
N THR A 77 -7.16 -8.93 6.67
CA THR A 77 -7.18 -9.96 7.72
C THR A 77 -8.51 -10.71 7.71
N SER A 78 -8.57 -11.87 8.35
CA SER A 78 -9.85 -12.60 8.42
C SER A 78 -10.91 -11.81 9.19
N SER A 79 -10.52 -11.02 10.20
CA SER A 79 -11.41 -10.06 10.87
C SER A 79 -11.93 -8.99 9.93
N ALA A 80 -11.05 -8.34 9.15
CA ALA A 80 -11.46 -7.34 8.18
C ALA A 80 -12.43 -7.92 7.15
N ALA A 81 -12.11 -9.09 6.59
CA ALA A 81 -12.98 -9.75 5.63
C ALA A 81 -14.33 -10.16 6.24
N TYR A 82 -14.36 -10.62 7.49
CA TYR A 82 -15.58 -10.99 8.19
C TYR A 82 -16.51 -9.79 8.43
N VAL A 83 -15.99 -8.68 8.97
CA VAL A 83 -16.83 -7.50 9.26
C VAL A 83 -17.33 -6.84 7.98
N ILE A 84 -16.50 -6.82 6.91
CA ILE A 84 -16.93 -6.34 5.60
C ILE A 84 -18.02 -7.25 5.03
N HIS A 85 -17.76 -8.56 4.94
CA HIS A 85 -18.67 -9.52 4.30
C HIS A 85 -20.05 -9.56 4.96
N ASN A 86 -20.12 -9.43 6.28
CA ASN A 86 -21.37 -9.52 7.03
C ASN A 86 -22.05 -8.15 7.26
N SER A 87 -21.44 -7.05 6.81
CA SER A 87 -22.05 -5.73 6.89
C SER A 87 -23.23 -5.62 5.92
N PRO A 88 -24.36 -5.01 6.34
CA PRO A 88 -25.43 -4.63 5.42
C PRO A 88 -24.96 -3.71 4.27
N GLU A 89 -23.88 -2.95 4.50
CA GLU A 89 -23.24 -2.03 3.56
C GLU A 89 -22.08 -2.66 2.78
N TYR A 90 -22.06 -4.00 2.64
CA TYR A 90 -20.98 -4.75 1.96
C TYR A 90 -20.58 -4.15 0.61
N ASP A 91 -21.57 -3.83 -0.23
CA ASP A 91 -21.33 -3.33 -1.58
C ASP A 91 -20.78 -1.90 -1.56
N GLU A 92 -21.28 -1.04 -0.68
CA GLU A 92 -20.79 0.32 -0.46
C GLU A 92 -19.35 0.29 0.04
N ILE A 93 -19.06 -0.50 1.08
CA ILE A 93 -17.71 -0.62 1.66
C ILE A 93 -16.71 -1.09 0.61
N VAL A 94 -17.01 -2.15 -0.14
CA VAL A 94 -16.10 -2.67 -1.17
C VAL A 94 -15.90 -1.64 -2.29
N ASN A 95 -16.95 -0.91 -2.69
CA ASN A 95 -16.81 0.16 -3.69
C ASN A 95 -15.97 1.32 -3.16
N GLU A 96 -16.17 1.74 -1.92
CA GLU A 96 -15.41 2.84 -1.33
C GLU A 96 -13.93 2.50 -1.17
N LEU A 97 -13.60 1.27 -0.75
CA LEU A 97 -12.22 0.85 -0.61
C LEU A 97 -11.52 0.67 -1.97
N PHE A 98 -12.16 -0.02 -2.92
CA PHE A 98 -11.46 -0.53 -4.10
C PHE A 98 -11.75 0.22 -5.40
N SER A 99 -12.87 0.94 -5.52
CA SER A 99 -13.20 1.61 -6.79
C SER A 99 -12.21 2.74 -7.09
N PRO A 100 -11.49 2.72 -8.22
CA PRO A 100 -10.57 3.81 -8.57
C PRO A 100 -11.31 5.11 -8.92
N TYR A 101 -12.61 5.04 -9.20
CA TYR A 101 -13.45 6.17 -9.59
C TYR A 101 -14.34 6.64 -8.44
N ALA A 102 -15.12 5.71 -7.87
CA ALA A 102 -16.12 6.02 -6.84
C ALA A 102 -15.55 5.99 -5.42
N GLY A 103 -14.42 5.32 -5.20
CA GLY A 103 -13.79 5.14 -3.90
C GLY A 103 -12.38 5.71 -3.81
N ILE A 104 -11.58 5.20 -2.88
CA ILE A 104 -10.16 5.52 -2.73
C ILE A 104 -9.26 4.71 -3.65
N GLY A 105 -9.74 3.61 -4.22
CA GLY A 105 -8.99 2.92 -5.28
C GLY A 105 -7.79 2.11 -4.78
N ILE A 106 -7.92 1.47 -3.61
CA ILE A 106 -6.91 0.54 -3.10
C ILE A 106 -6.49 -0.42 -4.21
N SER A 107 -5.18 -0.51 -4.42
CA SER A 107 -4.57 -1.24 -5.54
C SER A 107 -3.69 -2.39 -5.10
N TYR A 108 -3.49 -2.55 -3.79
CA TYR A 108 -2.67 -3.62 -3.23
C TYR A 108 -3.20 -4.05 -1.86
N ILE A 109 -3.41 -5.35 -1.65
CA ILE A 109 -3.80 -5.93 -0.36
C ILE A 109 -2.68 -6.82 0.19
N ARG A 110 -2.47 -6.80 1.50
CA ARG A 110 -1.70 -7.82 2.24
C ARG A 110 -2.65 -8.89 2.80
N LEU A 111 -2.31 -10.15 2.64
CA LEU A 111 -3.22 -11.26 2.95
C LEU A 111 -2.53 -12.30 3.84
N PRO A 112 -3.05 -12.53 5.06
CA PRO A 112 -2.66 -13.68 5.85
C PRO A 112 -2.91 -15.02 5.17
N MET A 113 -1.88 -15.87 5.16
CA MET A 113 -1.94 -17.26 4.70
C MET A 113 -2.41 -18.16 5.86
N GLY A 114 -3.70 -18.09 6.16
CA GLY A 114 -4.32 -18.73 7.33
C GLY A 114 -4.48 -17.73 8.48
N ALA A 115 -4.13 -18.17 9.69
CA ALA A 115 -4.27 -17.34 10.89
C ALA A 115 -3.32 -16.13 10.91
N SER A 116 -3.74 -15.11 11.67
CA SER A 116 -2.94 -13.97 12.11
C SER A 116 -3.26 -13.65 13.57
N ASP A 117 -2.79 -12.51 14.07
CA ASP A 117 -3.08 -12.03 15.43
C ASP A 117 -4.51 -11.44 15.58
N ILE A 118 -5.09 -10.97 14.47
CA ILE A 118 -6.46 -10.43 14.37
C ILE A 118 -7.28 -11.29 13.41
N GLN A 119 -8.19 -12.09 13.97
CA GLN A 119 -8.94 -13.09 13.21
C GLN A 119 -10.38 -13.32 13.68
N ALA A 120 -11.24 -13.68 12.73
CA ALA A 120 -12.66 -13.95 12.94
C ALA A 120 -12.99 -15.41 13.28
N GLU A 121 -12.01 -16.30 13.19
CA GLU A 121 -12.16 -17.73 13.47
C GLU A 121 -11.05 -18.21 14.40
N ALA A 122 -11.24 -19.40 14.99
CA ALA A 122 -10.16 -20.05 15.74
C ALA A 122 -8.92 -20.23 14.86
N PRO A 123 -7.70 -20.00 15.39
CA PRO A 123 -6.49 -20.00 14.58
C PRO A 123 -6.27 -21.33 13.87
N TYR A 124 -5.85 -21.24 12.60
CA TYR A 124 -5.68 -22.37 11.69
C TYR A 124 -4.56 -22.14 10.68
N THR A 125 -4.16 -23.22 10.03
CA THR A 125 -3.40 -23.18 8.77
C THR A 125 -4.16 -23.93 7.69
N TYR A 126 -3.69 -23.87 6.45
CA TYR A 126 -4.29 -24.65 5.37
C TYR A 126 -3.94 -26.14 5.43
N ALA A 127 -3.08 -26.60 6.35
CA ALA A 127 -2.57 -27.97 6.39
C ALA A 127 -2.41 -28.50 7.83
N ASP A 128 -3.48 -28.41 8.62
CA ASP A 128 -3.47 -28.78 10.05
C ASP A 128 -3.44 -30.31 10.30
N THR A 129 -3.64 -31.15 9.28
CA THR A 129 -3.49 -32.62 9.39
C THR A 129 -2.04 -32.98 9.75
N PRO A 130 -1.77 -33.61 10.91
CA PRO A 130 -0.42 -33.88 11.36
C PRO A 130 0.38 -34.77 10.40
N TYR A 131 1.64 -34.39 10.15
CA TYR A 131 2.61 -35.16 9.34
C TYR A 131 2.18 -35.41 7.89
N ASP A 132 1.28 -34.58 7.36
CA ASP A 132 0.87 -34.61 5.96
C ASP A 132 1.93 -33.95 5.06
N PHE A 133 3.08 -34.62 4.89
CA PHE A 133 4.22 -34.09 4.12
C PHE A 133 3.91 -33.85 2.64
N ASN A 134 2.92 -34.57 2.08
CA ASN A 134 2.46 -34.38 0.69
C ASN A 134 1.39 -33.30 0.58
N LEU A 135 0.85 -32.83 1.71
CA LEU A 135 -0.23 -31.86 1.80
C LEU A 135 -1.49 -32.34 1.08
N ASP A 136 -1.82 -33.62 1.20
CA ASP A 136 -2.99 -34.24 0.56
C ASP A 136 -4.31 -33.65 1.10
N HIS A 137 -4.30 -33.16 2.33
CA HIS A 137 -5.44 -32.52 2.99
C HIS A 137 -5.37 -30.99 2.99
N PHE A 138 -4.47 -30.40 2.21
CA PHE A 138 -4.38 -28.94 2.10
C PHE A 138 -5.70 -28.33 1.64
N SER A 139 -6.18 -27.29 2.32
CA SER A 139 -7.45 -26.66 1.98
C SER A 139 -7.54 -25.19 2.37
N ILE A 140 -7.96 -24.36 1.41
CA ILE A 140 -8.36 -22.96 1.61
C ILE A 140 -9.87 -22.81 1.89
N GLN A 141 -10.52 -23.87 2.40
CA GLN A 141 -11.99 -23.88 2.57
C GLN A 141 -12.49 -22.77 3.51
N LYS A 142 -11.72 -22.40 4.54
CA LYS A 142 -12.08 -21.31 5.45
C LYS A 142 -12.13 -19.96 4.73
N ASP A 143 -11.14 -19.67 3.89
CA ASP A 143 -11.09 -18.44 3.10
C ASP A 143 -12.30 -18.29 2.17
N ARG A 144 -12.86 -19.40 1.68
CA ARG A 144 -14.06 -19.38 0.81
C ARG A 144 -15.30 -18.79 1.50
N GLN A 145 -15.34 -18.73 2.82
CA GLN A 145 -16.51 -18.27 3.56
C GLN A 145 -16.71 -16.76 3.46
N PHE A 146 -15.65 -15.97 3.61
CA PHE A 146 -15.74 -14.49 3.61
C PHE A 146 -14.53 -13.79 2.98
N ILE A 147 -13.31 -14.36 3.04
CA ILE A 147 -12.10 -13.77 2.43
C ILE A 147 -12.22 -13.73 0.90
N LEU A 148 -12.42 -14.89 0.25
CA LEU A 148 -12.49 -14.97 -1.20
C LEU A 148 -13.70 -14.20 -1.77
N PRO A 149 -14.90 -14.22 -1.17
CA PRO A 149 -16.00 -13.35 -1.59
C PRO A 149 -15.61 -11.87 -1.64
N VAL A 150 -14.97 -11.33 -0.59
CA VAL A 150 -14.49 -9.94 -0.54
C VAL A 150 -13.46 -9.68 -1.64
N ILE A 151 -12.43 -10.54 -1.79
CA ILE A 151 -11.40 -10.39 -2.82
C ILE A 151 -12.01 -10.42 -4.23
N LYS A 152 -12.91 -11.36 -4.50
CA LYS A 152 -13.57 -11.47 -5.82
C LYS A 152 -14.43 -10.25 -6.14
N LYS A 153 -15.13 -9.68 -5.16
CA LYS A 153 -15.87 -8.42 -5.36
C LYS A 153 -14.91 -7.25 -5.59
N ALA A 154 -13.83 -7.16 -4.80
CA ALA A 154 -12.80 -6.15 -4.97
C ALA A 154 -12.16 -6.21 -6.37
N LEU A 155 -11.84 -7.40 -6.88
CA LEU A 155 -11.31 -7.60 -8.24
C LEU A 155 -12.31 -7.24 -9.34
N ARG A 156 -13.62 -7.41 -9.13
CA ARG A 156 -14.64 -6.93 -10.09
C ARG A 156 -14.68 -5.40 -10.16
N VAL A 157 -14.44 -4.73 -9.03
CA VAL A 157 -14.43 -3.26 -8.91
C VAL A 157 -13.10 -2.66 -9.38
N ASN A 158 -11.99 -3.35 -9.08
CA ASN A 158 -10.64 -2.98 -9.48
C ASN A 158 -9.88 -4.23 -10.00
N PRO A 159 -9.95 -4.50 -11.32
CA PRO A 159 -9.28 -5.66 -11.92
C PRO A 159 -7.76 -5.63 -11.86
N THR A 160 -7.15 -4.50 -11.50
CA THR A 160 -5.70 -4.34 -11.38
C THR A 160 -5.17 -4.56 -9.97
N LEU A 161 -6.05 -4.89 -9.02
CA LEU A 161 -5.71 -5.14 -7.62
C LEU A 161 -4.66 -6.26 -7.49
N LYS A 162 -3.59 -5.95 -6.75
CA LYS A 162 -2.50 -6.89 -6.44
C LYS A 162 -2.62 -7.41 -5.01
N ILE A 163 -2.00 -8.57 -4.75
CA ILE A 163 -2.04 -9.23 -3.44
C ILE A 163 -0.65 -9.74 -3.07
N VAL A 164 -0.21 -9.46 -1.84
CA VAL A 164 0.96 -10.09 -1.20
C VAL A 164 0.46 -11.03 -0.10
N GLY A 165 0.85 -12.29 -0.16
CA GLY A 165 0.56 -13.28 0.88
C GLY A 165 1.67 -13.36 1.92
N THR A 166 1.34 -13.69 3.16
CA THR A 166 2.34 -13.95 4.20
C THR A 166 1.81 -14.89 5.28
N PRO A 167 2.58 -15.90 5.71
CA PRO A 167 2.20 -16.72 6.86
C PRO A 167 2.64 -16.08 8.18
N TRP A 168 1.76 -16.09 9.18
CA TRP A 168 2.15 -15.81 10.57
C TRP A 168 2.84 -17.01 11.21
N THR A 169 2.50 -18.22 10.77
CA THR A 169 3.05 -19.46 11.31
C THR A 169 2.97 -20.55 10.26
N ALA A 170 3.90 -21.50 10.32
CA ALA A 170 3.71 -22.81 9.70
C ALA A 170 2.65 -23.65 10.45
N PRO A 171 2.10 -24.71 9.83
CA PRO A 171 1.29 -25.71 10.51
C PRO A 171 1.95 -26.21 11.80
N ALA A 172 1.16 -26.45 12.84
CA ALA A 172 1.68 -26.77 14.17
C ALA A 172 2.67 -27.95 14.14
N TRP A 173 2.36 -29.02 13.41
CA TRP A 173 3.21 -30.22 13.31
C TRP A 173 4.57 -29.97 12.63
N MET A 174 4.71 -28.88 11.86
CA MET A 174 5.97 -28.44 11.26
C MET A 174 6.86 -27.66 12.24
N LYS A 175 6.37 -27.32 13.44
CA LYS A 175 7.07 -26.47 14.42
C LYS A 175 7.58 -27.24 15.62
N ASN A 176 8.68 -26.78 16.20
CA ASN A 176 9.33 -27.42 17.35
C ASN A 176 8.43 -27.47 18.61
N THR A 177 7.46 -26.57 18.72
CA THR A 177 6.48 -26.50 19.82
C THR A 177 5.23 -27.35 19.59
N ASN A 178 5.00 -27.84 18.37
CA ASN A 178 3.72 -28.43 17.94
C ASN A 178 2.50 -27.52 18.21
N ARG A 179 2.70 -26.19 18.12
CA ARG A 179 1.67 -25.16 18.35
C ARG A 179 1.75 -24.06 17.30
N LEU A 180 0.61 -23.42 17.03
CA LEU A 180 0.55 -22.27 16.13
C LEU A 180 1.22 -21.03 16.74
N GLN A 181 1.16 -20.88 18.07
CA GLN A 181 1.77 -19.76 18.77
C GLN A 181 3.24 -20.02 19.10
N GLY A 182 4.11 -19.06 18.76
CA GLY A 182 5.54 -19.06 19.08
C GLY A 182 6.32 -20.25 18.52
N GLY A 183 7.61 -20.30 18.85
CA GLY A 183 8.49 -21.36 18.39
C GLY A 183 8.97 -21.17 16.96
N GLN A 184 9.64 -22.20 16.43
CA GLN A 184 10.39 -22.14 15.19
C GLN A 184 9.99 -23.29 14.26
N LEU A 185 10.21 -23.10 12.96
CA LEU A 185 10.14 -24.17 11.99
C LEU A 185 11.13 -25.28 12.36
N LYS A 186 10.71 -26.54 12.34
CA LYS A 186 11.64 -27.67 12.48
C LYS A 186 12.56 -27.68 11.27
N TRP A 187 13.86 -27.69 11.53
CA TRP A 187 14.87 -27.80 10.49
C TRP A 187 15.11 -29.28 10.14
N ASP A 188 14.16 -29.83 9.37
CA ASP A 188 14.13 -31.21 8.89
C ASP A 188 13.74 -31.20 7.40
N ALA A 189 14.45 -31.98 6.59
CA ALA A 189 14.30 -31.92 5.13
C ALA A 189 12.85 -32.17 4.67
N ASN A 190 12.12 -33.12 5.29
CA ASN A 190 10.73 -33.39 4.92
C ASN A 190 9.81 -32.24 5.34
N VAL A 191 10.04 -31.65 6.51
CA VAL A 191 9.28 -30.47 6.98
C VAL A 191 9.55 -29.26 6.09
N ASN A 192 10.80 -28.94 5.80
CA ASN A 192 11.16 -27.80 4.96
C ASN A 192 10.63 -27.96 3.52
N GLU A 193 10.68 -29.17 2.95
CA GLU A 193 10.07 -29.44 1.64
C GLU A 193 8.55 -29.30 1.67
N ALA A 194 7.88 -29.86 2.68
CA ALA A 194 6.43 -29.73 2.85
C ALA A 194 6.02 -28.26 3.04
N TYR A 195 6.81 -27.47 3.77
CA TYR A 195 6.52 -26.04 3.93
C TYR A 195 6.70 -25.28 2.62
N ALA A 196 7.69 -25.59 1.78
CA ALA A 196 7.76 -25.00 0.44
C ALA A 196 6.56 -25.40 -0.45
N LYS A 197 6.09 -26.66 -0.36
CA LYS A 197 4.85 -27.11 -1.03
C LYS A 197 3.61 -26.35 -0.55
N TYR A 198 3.58 -25.92 0.72
CA TYR A 198 2.48 -25.12 1.27
C TYR A 198 2.30 -23.79 0.53
N PHE A 199 3.40 -23.08 0.23
CA PHE A 199 3.35 -21.86 -0.58
C PHE A 199 2.86 -22.13 -2.01
N VAL A 200 3.36 -23.19 -2.65
CA VAL A 200 2.91 -23.60 -3.99
C VAL A 200 1.40 -23.86 -4.01
N LYS A 201 0.91 -24.66 -3.06
CA LYS A 201 -0.52 -25.00 -2.97
C LYS A 201 -1.38 -23.78 -2.66
N PHE A 202 -0.92 -22.86 -1.82
CA PHE A 202 -1.60 -21.58 -1.59
C PHE A 202 -1.77 -20.78 -2.89
N ILE A 203 -0.66 -20.55 -3.61
CA ILE A 203 -0.66 -19.78 -4.86
C ILE A 203 -1.56 -20.43 -5.92
N GLN A 204 -1.40 -21.74 -6.14
CA GLN A 204 -2.20 -22.47 -7.12
C GLN A 204 -3.68 -22.54 -6.74
N SER A 205 -4.00 -22.68 -5.45
CA SER A 205 -5.41 -22.72 -5.00
C SER A 205 -6.08 -21.36 -5.19
N TYR A 206 -5.40 -20.26 -4.88
CA TYR A 206 -5.92 -18.91 -5.17
C TYR A 206 -6.03 -18.65 -6.66
N GLN A 207 -5.06 -19.11 -7.47
CA GLN A 207 -5.12 -19.01 -8.92
C GLN A 207 -6.32 -19.76 -9.50
N ASN A 208 -6.63 -20.95 -8.99
CA ASN A 208 -7.83 -21.72 -9.38
C ASN A 208 -9.14 -20.99 -9.04
N GLU A 209 -9.12 -20.08 -8.07
CA GLU A 209 -10.23 -19.20 -7.73
C GLU A 209 -10.26 -17.90 -8.57
N GLY A 210 -9.36 -17.77 -9.55
CA GLY A 210 -9.21 -16.59 -10.40
C GLY A 210 -8.47 -15.43 -9.72
N ILE A 211 -7.73 -15.70 -8.64
CA ILE A 211 -7.04 -14.68 -7.84
C ILE A 211 -5.54 -14.87 -7.99
N ASN A 212 -4.85 -13.83 -8.48
CA ASN A 212 -3.41 -13.88 -8.67
C ASN A 212 -2.66 -13.36 -7.44
N ILE A 213 -1.81 -14.20 -6.84
CA ILE A 213 -0.88 -13.78 -5.78
C ILE A 213 0.39 -13.23 -6.44
N THR A 214 0.60 -11.92 -6.30
CA THR A 214 1.71 -11.23 -6.96
C THR A 214 3.04 -11.35 -6.23
N ALA A 215 2.99 -11.46 -4.91
CA ALA A 215 4.17 -11.65 -4.06
C ALA A 215 3.81 -12.51 -2.84
N VAL A 216 4.80 -13.11 -2.22
CA VAL A 216 4.72 -13.67 -0.86
C VAL A 216 5.91 -13.20 -0.04
N THR A 217 5.73 -13.01 1.26
CA THR A 217 6.84 -12.93 2.20
C THR A 217 7.06 -14.31 2.85
N VAL A 218 8.30 -14.63 3.23
CA VAL A 218 8.63 -15.96 3.75
C VAL A 218 7.99 -16.22 5.12
N GLN A 219 7.93 -15.19 5.96
CA GLN A 219 7.38 -15.24 7.30
C GLN A 219 7.03 -13.82 7.74
N ASN A 220 5.84 -13.61 8.30
CA ASN A 220 5.52 -12.35 8.97
C ASN A 220 6.39 -12.19 10.23
N GLU A 221 7.09 -11.07 10.35
CA GLU A 221 7.85 -10.69 11.55
C GLU A 221 8.72 -11.83 12.12
N PRO A 222 9.69 -12.36 11.36
CA PRO A 222 10.45 -13.56 11.72
C PRO A 222 11.32 -13.43 12.98
N LEU A 223 11.43 -12.23 13.57
CA LEU A 223 12.10 -12.02 14.86
C LEU A 223 11.11 -11.84 16.03
N ASN A 224 9.81 -12.01 15.79
CA ASN A 224 8.77 -11.88 16.80
C ASN A 224 8.46 -13.25 17.43
N GLY A 225 8.98 -13.47 18.63
CA GLY A 225 8.81 -14.70 19.42
C GLY A 225 7.56 -14.75 20.32
N ASN A 226 6.55 -13.90 20.11
CA ASN A 226 5.36 -13.87 20.97
C ASN A 226 4.62 -15.21 20.96
N ASN A 227 4.33 -15.80 22.12
CA ASN A 227 3.73 -17.12 22.25
C ASN A 227 2.23 -17.11 22.58
N GLN A 228 1.54 -15.97 22.44
CA GLN A 228 0.12 -15.79 22.79
C GLN A 228 -0.83 -15.82 21.58
N TYR A 229 -0.29 -15.66 20.38
CA TYR A 229 -1.01 -15.70 19.11
C TYR A 229 -0.13 -16.34 18.03
N PRO A 230 -0.65 -16.69 16.84
CA PRO A 230 0.11 -17.33 15.79
C PRO A 230 1.34 -16.51 15.39
N THR A 231 2.52 -17.10 15.55
CA THR A 231 3.83 -16.50 15.22
C THR A 231 4.80 -17.64 14.95
N MET A 232 5.88 -17.36 14.21
CA MET A 232 6.98 -18.30 14.04
C MET A 232 8.27 -17.52 13.84
N GLU A 233 9.24 -17.79 14.71
CA GLU A 233 10.58 -17.21 14.58
C GLU A 233 11.34 -17.92 13.45
N MET A 234 12.09 -17.14 12.69
CA MET A 234 12.99 -17.60 11.64
C MET A 234 14.21 -16.69 11.59
N SER A 235 15.39 -17.23 11.91
CA SER A 235 16.63 -16.45 11.78
C SER A 235 16.94 -16.16 10.30
N TRP A 236 17.77 -15.15 10.02
CA TRP A 236 18.17 -14.84 8.65
C TRP A 236 18.88 -16.03 7.98
N GLN A 237 19.60 -16.86 8.74
CA GLN A 237 20.21 -18.10 8.25
C GLN A 237 19.14 -19.10 7.82
N GLN A 238 18.12 -19.30 8.64
CA GLN A 238 17.02 -20.22 8.32
C GLN A 238 16.22 -19.72 7.12
N GLU A 239 15.91 -18.42 7.05
CA GLU A 239 15.23 -17.85 5.88
C GLU A 239 16.07 -18.00 4.61
N SER A 240 17.38 -17.70 4.67
CA SER A 240 18.29 -17.86 3.54
C SER A 240 18.33 -19.30 3.02
N GLU A 241 18.57 -20.25 3.91
CA GLU A 241 18.66 -21.66 3.56
C GLU A 241 17.31 -22.21 3.06
N PHE A 242 16.19 -21.75 3.63
CA PHE A 242 14.86 -22.15 3.19
C PHE A 242 14.57 -21.64 1.77
N VAL A 243 14.89 -20.38 1.49
CA VAL A 243 14.71 -19.79 0.16
C VAL A 243 15.60 -20.48 -0.88
N LYS A 244 16.88 -20.66 -0.58
CA LYS A 244 17.87 -21.25 -1.50
C LYS A 244 17.63 -22.72 -1.81
N HIS A 245 17.32 -23.53 -0.80
CA HIS A 245 17.25 -24.99 -0.96
C HIS A 245 15.83 -25.53 -1.15
N HIS A 246 14.79 -24.76 -0.79
CA HIS A 246 13.41 -25.25 -0.84
C HIS A 246 12.49 -24.32 -1.64
N LEU A 247 12.19 -23.11 -1.15
CA LEU A 247 11.13 -22.27 -1.72
C LEU A 247 11.44 -21.82 -3.15
N GLY A 248 12.64 -21.26 -3.38
CA GLY A 248 13.08 -20.78 -4.68
C GLY A 248 13.10 -21.87 -5.77
N PRO A 249 13.78 -23.02 -5.54
CA PRO A 249 13.73 -24.17 -6.44
C PRO A 249 12.31 -24.68 -6.70
N MET A 250 11.46 -24.74 -5.66
CA MET A 250 10.07 -25.19 -5.78
C MET A 250 9.23 -24.26 -6.66
N PHE A 251 9.44 -22.94 -6.54
CA PHE A 251 8.77 -21.97 -7.42
C PHE A 251 9.22 -22.11 -8.87
N ARG A 252 10.53 -22.26 -9.11
CA ARG A 252 11.07 -22.47 -10.47
C ARG A 252 10.53 -23.77 -11.09
N SER A 253 10.54 -24.89 -10.37
CA SER A 253 10.07 -26.18 -10.89
C SER A 253 8.57 -26.21 -11.18
N ASN A 254 7.77 -25.42 -10.44
CA ASN A 254 6.33 -25.27 -10.65
C ASN A 254 5.96 -24.09 -11.58
N ASN A 255 6.94 -23.43 -12.21
CA ASN A 255 6.74 -22.26 -13.07
C ASN A 255 5.98 -21.09 -12.40
N ILE A 256 6.09 -20.96 -11.08
CA ILE A 256 5.47 -19.87 -10.32
C ILE A 256 6.24 -18.57 -10.56
N LYS A 257 5.50 -17.50 -10.87
CA LYS A 257 6.04 -16.15 -11.12
C LYS A 257 5.84 -15.20 -9.93
N THR A 258 5.13 -15.64 -8.90
CA THR A 258 4.96 -14.90 -7.65
C THR A 258 6.32 -14.54 -7.07
N LYS A 259 6.49 -13.26 -6.71
CA LYS A 259 7.72 -12.74 -6.13
C LYS A 259 7.95 -13.30 -4.73
N ILE A 260 9.20 -13.57 -4.38
CA ILE A 260 9.61 -13.90 -3.01
C ILE A 260 10.18 -12.63 -2.37
N LEU A 261 9.57 -12.19 -1.28
CA LEU A 261 10.04 -11.08 -0.46
C LEU A 261 10.60 -11.63 0.85
N ILE A 262 11.75 -11.12 1.27
CA ILE A 262 12.39 -11.54 2.52
C ILE A 262 12.16 -10.54 3.65
N TYR A 263 12.47 -10.96 4.88
CA TYR A 263 12.45 -10.17 6.12
C TYR A 263 11.05 -9.83 6.66
N ASP A 264 10.28 -8.93 6.04
CA ASP A 264 8.92 -8.56 6.45
C ASP A 264 8.82 -8.21 7.95
N HIS A 265 9.71 -7.33 8.40
CA HIS A 265 9.81 -6.88 9.79
C HIS A 265 10.33 -5.44 9.91
N ASN A 266 10.66 -5.00 11.12
CA ASN A 266 10.86 -3.60 11.47
C ASN A 266 12.09 -2.94 10.83
N TRP A 267 12.14 -1.62 10.83
CA TRP A 267 13.29 -0.89 10.29
C TRP A 267 14.55 -0.94 11.16
N ASP A 268 14.56 -1.69 12.26
CA ASP A 268 15.61 -1.69 13.27
C ASP A 268 16.77 -2.66 12.98
N ASN A 269 16.63 -3.55 11.98
CA ASN A 269 17.64 -4.55 11.67
C ASN A 269 17.87 -4.74 10.16
N ILE A 270 18.68 -3.85 9.57
CA ILE A 270 19.09 -3.97 8.16
C ILE A 270 20.02 -5.17 7.90
N ASP A 271 20.73 -5.65 8.92
CA ASP A 271 21.70 -6.75 8.77
C ASP A 271 21.00 -8.06 8.42
N TYR A 272 19.76 -8.26 8.88
CA TYR A 272 18.94 -9.40 8.50
C TYR A 272 18.84 -9.51 6.97
N ALA A 273 18.38 -8.43 6.32
CA ALA A 273 18.23 -8.39 4.88
C ALA A 273 19.60 -8.46 4.16
N ASN A 274 20.59 -7.68 4.63
CA ASN A 274 21.90 -7.64 3.99
C ASN A 274 22.60 -9.00 3.99
N ASN A 275 22.52 -9.76 5.09
CA ASN A 275 23.14 -11.09 5.18
C ASN A 275 22.54 -12.07 4.17
N ILE A 276 21.22 -12.04 3.97
CA ILE A 276 20.55 -12.89 2.98
C ILE A 276 20.90 -12.45 1.55
N LEU A 277 20.90 -11.14 1.28
CA LEU A 277 21.19 -10.61 -0.06
C LEU A 277 22.65 -10.80 -0.49
N ASN A 278 23.58 -10.88 0.46
CA ASN A 278 24.99 -11.20 0.20
C ASN A 278 25.24 -12.68 -0.14
N ASP A 279 24.29 -13.59 0.14
CA ASP A 279 24.33 -14.96 -0.37
C ASP A 279 23.77 -14.99 -1.80
N HIS A 280 24.66 -15.12 -2.79
CA HIS A 280 24.28 -15.16 -4.20
C HIS A 280 23.41 -16.36 -4.59
N GLU A 281 23.56 -17.49 -3.90
CA GLU A 281 22.73 -18.66 -4.17
C GLU A 281 21.29 -18.44 -3.70
N THR A 282 21.09 -17.62 -2.66
CA THR A 282 19.77 -17.21 -2.18
C THR A 282 19.21 -16.05 -2.98
N SER A 283 19.97 -14.97 -3.17
CA SER A 283 19.47 -13.71 -3.73
C SER A 283 18.97 -13.82 -5.17
N GLN A 284 19.41 -14.83 -5.94
CA GLN A 284 18.85 -15.14 -7.27
C GLN A 284 17.35 -15.53 -7.27
N TYR A 285 16.77 -15.82 -6.09
CA TYR A 285 15.35 -16.11 -5.91
C TYR A 285 14.59 -14.95 -5.27
N VAL A 286 15.30 -14.00 -4.64
CA VAL A 286 14.72 -12.90 -3.89
C VAL A 286 14.38 -11.76 -4.84
N SER A 287 13.12 -11.32 -4.80
CA SER A 287 12.65 -10.19 -5.60
C SER A 287 12.69 -8.87 -4.82
N GLY A 288 12.57 -8.92 -3.48
CA GLY A 288 12.60 -7.72 -2.66
C GLY A 288 12.69 -7.97 -1.16
N VAL A 289 12.79 -6.88 -0.40
CA VAL A 289 12.80 -6.85 1.06
C VAL A 289 11.57 -6.10 1.56
N ALA A 290 10.85 -6.69 2.51
CA ALA A 290 9.64 -6.14 3.11
C ALA A 290 9.90 -5.52 4.50
N TRP A 291 9.21 -4.43 4.82
CA TRP A 291 9.49 -3.59 6.01
C TRP A 291 8.23 -3.14 6.75
N HIS A 292 8.33 -3.09 8.08
CA HIS A 292 7.32 -2.63 9.04
C HIS A 292 7.80 -1.41 9.83
N CYS A 293 6.87 -0.68 10.47
CA CYS A 293 7.15 0.60 11.13
C CYS A 293 7.32 0.55 12.66
N TYR A 294 7.26 -0.63 13.30
CA TYR A 294 7.07 -0.69 14.76
C TYR A 294 8.34 -0.38 15.57
N ALA A 295 9.51 -0.44 14.92
CA ALA A 295 10.79 -0.05 15.51
C ALA A 295 11.77 0.43 14.43
N GLY A 296 12.80 1.16 14.85
CA GLY A 296 13.92 1.56 13.99
C GLY A 296 13.74 2.87 13.22
N ASP A 297 14.51 3.02 12.15
CA ASP A 297 14.57 4.25 11.34
C ASP A 297 13.93 4.03 9.96
N LYS A 298 12.92 4.83 9.62
CA LYS A 298 12.24 4.86 8.32
C LYS A 298 13.14 4.88 7.08
N ASN A 299 14.42 5.25 7.22
CA ASN A 299 15.42 5.23 6.14
C ASN A 299 16.09 3.85 5.92
N ALA A 300 15.82 2.83 6.74
CA ALA A 300 16.38 1.48 6.58
C ALA A 300 16.22 0.89 5.16
N PRO A 301 15.05 1.01 4.48
CA PRO A 301 14.91 0.53 3.11
C PRO A 301 15.85 1.23 2.12
N LEU A 302 16.11 2.53 2.32
CA LEU A 302 17.06 3.29 1.49
C LEU A 302 18.49 2.79 1.68
N GLN A 303 18.88 2.45 2.92
CA GLN A 303 20.23 1.94 3.22
C GLN A 303 20.47 0.59 2.55
N VAL A 304 19.48 -0.31 2.61
CA VAL A 304 19.54 -1.62 1.93
C VAL A 304 19.50 -1.45 0.42
N HIS A 305 18.63 -0.59 -0.12
CA HIS A 305 18.61 -0.31 -1.56
C HIS A 305 19.95 0.23 -2.07
N ASN A 306 20.60 1.14 -1.35
CA ASN A 306 21.91 1.67 -1.76
C ASN A 306 22.99 0.57 -1.79
N SER A 307 22.88 -0.45 -0.93
CA SER A 307 23.80 -1.59 -0.89
C SER A 307 23.46 -2.66 -1.95
N HIS A 308 22.17 -2.81 -2.28
CA HIS A 308 21.64 -3.82 -3.20
C HIS A 308 20.62 -3.20 -4.18
N PRO A 309 21.05 -2.34 -5.13
CA PRO A 309 20.15 -1.51 -5.94
C PRO A 309 19.27 -2.30 -6.92
N ASN A 310 19.59 -3.57 -7.17
CA ASN A 310 18.83 -4.46 -8.05
C ASN A 310 17.69 -5.20 -7.32
N VAL A 311 17.54 -5.00 -6.01
CA VAL A 311 16.52 -5.65 -5.18
C VAL A 311 15.46 -4.62 -4.82
N ASP A 312 14.19 -4.99 -4.99
CA ASP A 312 13.07 -4.08 -4.73
C ASP A 312 12.82 -3.92 -3.22
N MET A 313 12.32 -2.75 -2.80
CA MET A 313 11.88 -2.52 -1.42
C MET A 313 10.34 -2.48 -1.35
N TYR A 314 9.77 -3.00 -0.27
CA TYR A 314 8.33 -3.03 -0.02
C TYR A 314 8.04 -2.57 1.41
N PHE A 315 7.08 -1.67 1.59
CA PHE A 315 6.54 -1.38 2.91
C PHE A 315 5.21 -2.09 3.04
N THR A 316 5.12 -3.01 4.00
CA THR A 316 4.09 -4.06 4.04
C THR A 316 3.20 -3.99 5.26
N GLU A 317 3.60 -3.30 6.34
CA GLU A 317 2.75 -3.19 7.51
C GLU A 317 3.05 -1.97 8.39
N CYS A 318 1.97 -1.35 8.87
CA CYS A 318 1.98 -0.43 9.99
C CYS A 318 0.57 -0.30 10.55
N SER A 319 0.45 -0.21 11.86
CA SER A 319 -0.84 -0.08 12.55
C SER A 319 -1.01 1.29 13.18
N GLY A 320 -2.21 1.84 13.06
CA GLY A 320 -2.74 2.82 14.01
C GLY A 320 -3.54 2.13 15.11
N GLY A 321 -3.91 2.87 16.15
CA GLY A 321 -4.68 2.33 17.26
C GLY A 321 -4.87 3.33 18.40
N ASP A 322 -5.39 2.86 19.53
CA ASP A 322 -5.75 3.71 20.68
C ASP A 322 -4.56 4.37 21.38
N TRP A 323 -3.34 3.93 21.09
CA TRP A 323 -2.13 4.62 21.53
C TRP A 323 -1.88 5.93 20.78
N ALA A 324 -2.61 6.16 19.67
CA ALA A 324 -2.53 7.36 18.85
C ALA A 324 -3.95 7.79 18.44
N THR A 325 -4.62 8.56 19.32
CA THR A 325 -6.01 9.01 19.14
C THR A 325 -6.15 10.37 18.46
N ASP A 326 -5.10 11.19 18.42
CA ASP A 326 -5.16 12.52 17.81
C ASP A 326 -5.13 12.44 16.28
N PHE A 327 -6.23 12.79 15.61
CA PHE A 327 -6.34 12.73 14.15
C PHE A 327 -5.25 13.57 13.47
N SER A 328 -5.00 14.80 13.93
CA SER A 328 -4.01 15.70 13.33
C SER A 328 -2.61 15.11 13.39
N GLY A 329 -2.18 14.66 14.58
CA GLY A 329 -0.90 14.03 14.80
C GLY A 329 -0.70 12.77 13.98
N ASN A 330 -1.73 11.91 13.91
CA ASN A 330 -1.70 10.72 13.05
C ASN A 330 -1.59 11.10 11.58
N LEU A 331 -2.39 12.03 11.09
CA LEU A 331 -2.36 12.50 9.70
C LEU A 331 -0.97 13.01 9.34
N MET A 332 -0.37 13.83 10.21
CA MET A 332 0.95 14.41 9.96
C MET A 332 2.06 13.37 10.02
N TRP A 333 2.09 12.53 11.05
CA TRP A 333 3.16 11.55 11.22
C TRP A 333 3.12 10.48 10.13
N ASN A 334 1.94 9.91 9.85
CA ASN A 334 1.80 8.88 8.82
C ASN A 334 2.13 9.43 7.43
N THR A 335 1.70 10.66 7.12
CA THR A 335 2.03 11.27 5.83
C THR A 335 3.54 11.43 5.65
N ALA A 336 4.22 12.01 6.64
CA ALA A 336 5.66 12.24 6.56
C ALA A 336 6.45 10.92 6.53
N THR A 337 6.13 9.99 7.43
CA THR A 337 6.94 8.80 7.71
C THR A 337 6.61 7.64 6.78
N LEU A 338 5.34 7.46 6.40
CA LEU A 338 4.89 6.31 5.62
C LEU A 338 4.62 6.69 4.16
N PHE A 339 3.72 7.65 3.92
CA PHE A 339 3.22 7.94 2.57
C PHE A 339 4.18 8.81 1.75
N ILE A 340 5.11 9.53 2.38
CA ILE A 340 6.16 10.29 1.70
C ILE A 340 7.52 9.59 1.83
N ALA A 341 7.98 9.31 3.06
CA ALA A 341 9.33 8.80 3.24
C ALA A 341 9.54 7.38 2.71
N GLN A 342 8.57 6.46 2.80
CA GLN A 342 8.77 5.09 2.28
C GLN A 342 8.91 5.07 0.75
N PRO A 343 8.03 5.72 -0.04
CA PRO A 343 8.28 5.86 -1.48
C PRO A 343 9.59 6.59 -1.79
N ARG A 344 10.03 7.56 -0.97
CA ARG A 344 11.34 8.21 -1.15
C ARG A 344 12.52 7.29 -0.75
N ALA A 345 12.28 6.26 0.05
CA ALA A 345 13.20 5.19 0.42
C ALA A 345 13.06 3.96 -0.50
N TRP A 346 12.67 4.18 -1.76
CA TRP A 346 12.57 3.16 -2.81
C TRP A 346 11.49 2.10 -2.63
N THR A 347 10.60 2.21 -1.63
CA THR A 347 9.54 1.23 -1.47
C THR A 347 8.53 1.32 -2.63
N LYS A 348 8.08 0.17 -3.12
CA LYS A 348 7.10 0.06 -4.21
C LYS A 348 5.65 0.02 -3.71
N THR A 349 5.47 -0.20 -2.43
CA THR A 349 4.17 -0.25 -1.74
C THR A 349 4.19 0.59 -0.49
N VAL A 350 3.00 0.99 -0.03
CA VAL A 350 2.75 1.37 1.37
C VAL A 350 1.44 0.70 1.79
N LEU A 351 1.54 -0.31 2.65
CA LEU A 351 0.41 -1.06 3.16
C LEU A 351 0.26 -0.82 4.67
N LEU A 352 -0.92 -0.41 5.10
CA LEU A 352 -1.28 -0.37 6.52
C LEU A 352 -1.85 -1.73 6.97
N TRP A 353 -2.14 -1.87 8.27
CA TRP A 353 -2.54 -3.16 8.81
C TRP A 353 -3.97 -3.54 8.46
N ASN A 354 -5.02 -3.18 9.20
CA ASN A 354 -6.37 -3.69 8.90
C ASN A 354 -7.13 -2.79 7.91
N LEU A 355 -7.78 -3.37 6.89
CA LEU A 355 -8.74 -2.66 6.06
C LEU A 355 -9.98 -2.22 6.85
N ALA A 356 -10.48 -3.09 7.72
CA ALA A 356 -11.65 -2.83 8.53
C ALA A 356 -11.56 -3.63 9.83
N LEU A 357 -12.13 -3.10 10.91
CA LEU A 357 -12.38 -3.78 12.17
C LEU A 357 -13.77 -3.36 12.68
N ASP A 358 -14.30 -4.08 13.67
CA ASP A 358 -15.51 -3.63 14.36
C ASP A 358 -15.22 -2.51 15.38
N GLU A 359 -16.25 -1.94 16.00
CA GLU A 359 -16.13 -0.88 17.01
C GLU A 359 -15.39 -1.31 18.29
N ASN A 360 -15.04 -2.59 18.43
CA ASN A 360 -14.26 -3.15 19.53
C ASN A 360 -12.88 -3.64 19.06
N HIS A 361 -12.38 -3.12 17.94
CA HIS A 361 -11.07 -3.45 17.34
C HIS A 361 -10.94 -4.89 16.83
N GLY A 362 -12.05 -5.62 16.74
CA GLY A 362 -12.06 -7.05 16.48
C GLY A 362 -12.65 -7.46 15.13
N PRO A 363 -13.03 -8.74 15.00
CA PRO A 363 -12.95 -9.79 16.04
C PRO A 363 -11.52 -10.29 16.35
N HIS A 364 -11.36 -10.92 17.53
CA HIS A 364 -10.11 -11.55 18.01
C HIS A 364 -10.37 -12.99 18.51
N VAL A 365 -10.91 -13.85 17.65
CA VAL A 365 -11.39 -15.17 18.06
C VAL A 365 -10.23 -16.06 18.53
N GLN A 366 -10.30 -16.47 19.80
CA GLN A 366 -9.37 -17.38 20.47
C GLN A 366 -7.89 -16.97 20.36
N THR A 367 -7.62 -15.66 20.30
CA THR A 367 -6.27 -15.11 20.45
C THR A 367 -6.11 -14.55 21.87
N ASN A 368 -5.13 -15.07 22.61
CA ASN A 368 -4.84 -14.58 23.96
C ASN A 368 -3.90 -13.37 23.95
N GLY A 369 -3.24 -13.11 22.82
CA GLY A 369 -2.47 -11.90 22.52
C GLY A 369 -2.91 -11.26 21.20
N GLY A 370 -1.98 -10.61 20.50
CA GLY A 370 -2.24 -9.85 19.29
C GLY A 370 -2.65 -8.41 19.61
N CYS A 371 -2.84 -7.61 18.56
CA CYS A 371 -3.20 -6.21 18.75
C CYS A 371 -4.68 -6.03 19.09
N LYS A 372 -5.00 -5.70 20.34
CA LYS A 372 -6.38 -5.51 20.85
C LYS A 372 -6.90 -4.08 20.78
N THR A 373 -6.04 -3.16 20.36
CA THR A 373 -6.31 -1.72 20.30
C THR A 373 -5.99 -1.17 18.90
N CYS A 374 -5.83 -2.06 17.92
CA CYS A 374 -5.54 -1.68 16.55
C CYS A 374 -6.77 -1.05 15.90
N ARG A 375 -6.52 -0.11 15.00
CA ARG A 375 -7.56 0.54 14.20
C ARG A 375 -7.45 0.11 12.74
N GLY A 376 -8.59 -0.13 12.11
CA GLY A 376 -8.66 -0.38 10.67
C GLY A 376 -8.76 0.92 9.87
N ALA A 377 -8.67 0.83 8.54
CA ALA A 377 -9.05 1.97 7.69
C ALA A 377 -10.53 2.34 7.85
N LEU A 378 -11.37 1.33 8.11
CA LEU A 378 -12.76 1.50 8.47
C LEU A 378 -13.06 0.89 9.85
N THR A 379 -13.96 1.53 10.58
CA THR A 379 -14.65 0.93 11.74
C THR A 379 -16.07 0.58 11.31
N VAL A 380 -16.40 -0.71 11.23
CA VAL A 380 -17.70 -1.23 10.78
C VAL A 380 -18.56 -1.53 12.00
N ASN A 381 -19.67 -0.81 12.17
CA ASN A 381 -20.45 -0.88 13.40
C ASN A 381 -21.41 -2.09 13.38
N SER A 382 -21.49 -2.81 14.49
CA SER A 382 -22.41 -3.96 14.65
C SER A 382 -23.90 -3.63 14.48
N HIS A 383 -24.28 -2.36 14.63
CA HIS A 383 -25.67 -1.88 14.50
C HIS A 383 -25.98 -1.25 13.12
N GLY A 384 -25.05 -1.37 12.16
CA GLY A 384 -25.15 -0.78 10.82
C GLY A 384 -24.35 0.52 10.67
N GLY A 385 -23.93 0.78 9.44
CA GLY A 385 -23.04 1.89 9.09
C GLY A 385 -21.57 1.65 9.47
N TYR A 386 -20.70 2.54 8.98
CA TYR A 386 -19.26 2.46 9.21
C TYR A 386 -18.63 3.86 9.22
N THR A 387 -17.48 3.97 9.88
CA THR A 387 -16.69 5.20 10.01
C THR A 387 -15.39 5.06 9.22
N LYS A 388 -14.98 6.13 8.56
CA LYS A 388 -13.68 6.24 7.88
C LYS A 388 -12.65 6.82 8.84
N GLU A 389 -11.62 6.05 9.11
CA GLU A 389 -10.54 6.46 10.00
C GLU A 389 -9.46 7.24 9.23
N VAL A 390 -8.49 7.80 9.96
CA VAL A 390 -7.38 8.56 9.36
C VAL A 390 -6.63 7.74 8.32
N GLU A 391 -6.50 6.43 8.54
CA GLU A 391 -5.90 5.45 7.63
C GLU A 391 -6.59 5.42 6.25
N PHE A 392 -7.93 5.54 6.20
CA PHE A 392 -8.67 5.59 4.93
C PHE A 392 -8.26 6.80 4.09
N TYR A 393 -8.17 7.98 4.72
CA TYR A 393 -7.82 9.21 4.03
C TYR A 393 -6.36 9.21 3.57
N LEU A 394 -5.44 8.73 4.43
CA LEU A 394 -4.03 8.56 4.09
C LEU A 394 -3.83 7.65 2.87
N ILE A 395 -4.47 6.48 2.87
CA ILE A 395 -4.46 5.56 1.74
C ILE A 395 -5.06 6.22 0.50
N GLY A 396 -6.19 6.91 0.63
CA GLY A 396 -6.86 7.59 -0.48
C GLY A 396 -6.07 8.71 -1.13
N HIS A 397 -5.23 9.41 -0.37
CA HIS A 397 -4.35 10.45 -0.90
C HIS A 397 -3.28 9.93 -1.87
N LEU A 398 -2.97 8.62 -1.88
CA LEU A 398 -2.10 8.00 -2.89
C LEU A 398 -2.82 7.01 -3.79
N SER A 399 -3.51 6.01 -3.25
CA SER A 399 -4.17 4.94 -4.04
C SER A 399 -5.12 5.48 -5.11
N LYS A 400 -5.82 6.60 -4.85
CA LYS A 400 -6.75 7.20 -5.81
C LYS A 400 -6.02 7.83 -7.00
N PHE A 401 -4.83 8.37 -6.81
CA PHE A 401 -4.14 9.24 -7.77
C PHE A 401 -2.86 8.65 -8.35
N VAL A 402 -2.28 7.64 -7.70
CA VAL A 402 -1.07 6.93 -8.12
C VAL A 402 -1.47 5.52 -8.53
N LYS A 403 -1.55 5.28 -9.84
CA LYS A 403 -2.00 4.01 -10.40
C LYS A 403 -0.88 2.96 -10.41
N PRO A 404 -1.18 1.66 -10.33
CA PRO A 404 -0.19 0.61 -10.56
C PRO A 404 0.59 0.88 -11.86
N GLY A 405 1.92 0.81 -11.78
CA GLY A 405 2.80 1.15 -12.90
C GLY A 405 3.23 2.62 -12.95
N ALA A 406 2.74 3.48 -12.07
CA ALA A 406 3.26 4.83 -11.90
C ALA A 406 4.74 4.79 -11.52
N VAL A 407 5.53 5.75 -12.00
CA VAL A 407 6.95 5.88 -11.67
C VAL A 407 7.11 7.01 -10.67
N ARG A 408 7.79 6.79 -9.55
CA ARG A 408 8.18 7.90 -8.66
C ARG A 408 9.15 8.80 -9.43
N ILE A 409 8.89 10.11 -9.40
CA ILE A 409 9.72 11.13 -10.03
C ILE A 409 10.26 12.09 -8.98
N ASP A 410 11.27 12.87 -9.33
CA ASP A 410 11.91 13.79 -8.38
C ASP A 410 10.97 14.94 -8.00
N SER A 411 10.98 15.28 -6.72
CA SER A 411 10.30 16.44 -6.16
C SER A 411 11.10 17.04 -5.02
N SER A 412 11.22 18.38 -5.03
CA SER A 412 11.86 19.11 -3.93
C SER A 412 10.95 19.13 -2.69
N THR A 413 11.57 19.25 -1.53
CA THR A 413 10.89 19.48 -0.26
C THR A 413 11.21 20.89 0.23
N GLY A 414 10.30 21.51 0.96
CA GLY A 414 10.52 22.81 1.60
C GLY A 414 10.64 22.68 3.11
N GLN A 415 10.95 23.80 3.78
CA GLN A 415 10.85 23.88 5.23
C GLN A 415 9.39 23.59 5.65
N ASN A 416 9.21 22.63 6.56
CA ASN A 416 7.90 22.18 7.06
C ASN A 416 6.90 21.82 5.94
N THR A 417 7.40 21.50 4.75
CA THR A 417 6.61 21.14 3.57
C THR A 417 7.21 19.90 2.93
N ASN A 418 6.63 18.74 3.23
CA ASN A 418 7.11 17.45 2.72
C ASN A 418 6.41 17.09 1.41
N THR A 419 7.13 16.52 0.43
CA THR A 419 6.53 16.13 -0.86
C THR A 419 7.03 14.80 -1.41
N VAL A 420 6.17 14.17 -2.21
CA VAL A 420 6.53 13.09 -3.15
C VAL A 420 5.70 13.21 -4.42
N ALA A 421 6.31 12.94 -5.58
CA ALA A 421 5.66 13.01 -6.88
C ALA A 421 5.77 11.70 -7.66
N PHE A 422 4.76 11.44 -8.49
CA PHE A 422 4.64 10.25 -9.33
C PHE A 422 4.13 10.63 -10.71
N GLN A 423 4.59 9.93 -11.74
CA GLN A 423 4.03 9.98 -13.08
C GLN A 423 3.28 8.67 -13.37
N ASN A 424 1.98 8.75 -13.63
CA ASN A 424 1.15 7.62 -14.00
C ASN A 424 1.45 7.13 -15.43
N PRO A 425 1.05 5.89 -15.79
CA PRO A 425 1.18 5.38 -17.15
C PRO A 425 0.47 6.22 -18.22
N ASP A 426 -0.61 6.92 -17.85
CA ASP A 426 -1.33 7.85 -18.74
C ASP A 426 -0.63 9.20 -18.92
N GLY A 427 0.51 9.41 -18.25
CA GLY A 427 1.31 10.62 -18.30
C GLY A 427 0.91 11.70 -17.30
N SER A 428 -0.20 11.53 -16.56
CA SER A 428 -0.61 12.44 -15.49
C SER A 428 0.39 12.42 -14.34
N VAL A 429 0.54 13.55 -13.65
CA VAL A 429 1.45 13.69 -12.51
C VAL A 429 0.66 13.90 -11.24
N ALA A 430 0.88 13.05 -10.25
CA ALA A 430 0.33 13.18 -8.91
C ALA A 430 1.42 13.65 -7.94
N VAL A 431 1.13 14.68 -7.14
CA VAL A 431 2.04 15.24 -6.13
C VAL A 431 1.33 15.27 -4.79
N LEU A 432 1.81 14.48 -3.82
CA LEU A 432 1.36 14.56 -2.44
C LEU A 432 2.22 15.59 -1.71
N ILE A 433 1.57 16.52 -1.04
CA ILE A 433 2.19 17.60 -0.27
C ILE A 433 1.60 17.61 1.13
N GLN A 434 2.47 17.74 2.12
CA GLN A 434 2.11 17.98 3.51
C GLN A 434 2.55 19.38 3.92
N ASN A 435 1.67 20.15 4.57
CA ASN A 435 2.04 21.30 5.39
C ASN A 435 2.06 20.85 6.86
N SER A 436 3.24 20.82 7.49
CA SER A 436 3.39 20.48 8.90
C SER A 436 3.41 21.69 9.85
N ASP A 437 3.31 22.92 9.33
CA ASP A 437 3.14 24.11 10.15
C ASP A 437 1.71 24.18 10.71
N SER A 438 1.56 24.85 11.87
CA SER A 438 0.23 25.14 12.43
C SER A 438 -0.50 26.24 11.69
N SER A 439 0.23 27.10 10.97
CA SER A 439 -0.30 28.17 10.13
C SER A 439 -0.47 27.73 8.68
N SER A 440 -1.37 28.39 7.95
CA SER A 440 -1.43 28.23 6.50
C SER A 440 -0.30 28.97 5.79
N HIS A 441 0.13 28.45 4.64
CA HIS A 441 1.06 29.14 3.75
C HIS A 441 0.85 28.74 2.29
N ASP A 442 1.34 29.59 1.40
CA ASP A 442 1.31 29.32 -0.03
C ASP A 442 2.35 28.26 -0.39
N VAL A 443 1.92 27.27 -1.19
CA VAL A 443 2.79 26.31 -1.85
C VAL A 443 2.64 26.48 -3.35
N THR A 444 3.76 26.66 -4.04
CA THR A 444 3.83 26.86 -5.48
C THR A 444 4.50 25.66 -6.15
N ILE A 445 3.76 24.95 -7.01
CA ILE A 445 4.23 23.77 -7.74
C ILE A 445 4.63 24.16 -9.16
N GLN A 446 5.79 23.71 -9.60
CA GLN A 446 6.28 23.83 -10.98
C GLN A 446 6.71 22.46 -11.50
N VAL A 447 6.24 22.08 -12.69
CA VAL A 447 6.57 20.79 -13.30
C VAL A 447 7.46 21.03 -14.51
N ASN A 448 8.64 20.39 -14.52
CA ASN A 448 9.67 20.51 -15.58
C ASN A 448 10.11 21.94 -15.93
N ASN A 449 9.85 22.92 -15.04
CA ASN A 449 10.06 24.34 -15.32
C ASN A 449 9.42 24.80 -16.65
N ASP A 450 8.23 24.29 -16.97
CA ASP A 450 7.48 24.60 -18.20
C ASP A 450 6.98 26.06 -18.30
N GLY A 451 7.45 26.93 -17.42
CA GLY A 451 7.05 28.34 -17.29
C GLY A 451 5.73 28.56 -16.55
N ARG A 452 5.07 27.49 -16.08
CA ARG A 452 3.79 27.56 -15.34
C ARG A 452 4.01 27.24 -13.86
N SER A 453 3.35 28.05 -13.04
CA SER A 453 3.30 27.88 -11.59
C SER A 453 1.86 27.67 -11.15
N TYR A 454 1.64 26.72 -10.25
CA TYR A 454 0.35 26.46 -9.63
C TYR A 454 0.47 26.72 -8.13
N THR A 455 -0.20 27.76 -7.63
CA THR A 455 -0.11 28.15 -6.22
C THR A 455 -1.41 27.82 -5.49
N TYR A 456 -1.28 27.23 -4.30
CA TYR A 456 -2.38 26.96 -3.39
C TYR A 456 -1.99 27.33 -1.96
N ASN A 457 -2.89 28.02 -1.23
CA ASN A 457 -2.72 28.28 0.19
C ASN A 457 -3.08 27.02 0.98
N MET A 458 -2.09 26.27 1.42
CA MET A 458 -2.25 25.04 2.20
C MET A 458 -2.61 25.41 3.65
N PRO A 459 -3.75 24.95 4.21
CA PRO A 459 -4.02 25.10 5.63
C PRO A 459 -2.92 24.49 6.51
N GLY A 460 -2.83 24.94 7.77
CA GLY A 460 -1.96 24.34 8.75
C GLY A 460 -2.35 22.89 9.03
N HIS A 461 -1.37 22.04 9.33
CA HIS A 461 -1.51 20.60 9.56
C HIS A 461 -2.41 19.92 8.51
N ALA A 462 -2.13 20.13 7.23
CA ALA A 462 -2.96 19.63 6.14
C ALA A 462 -2.14 18.86 5.12
N ILE A 463 -2.80 17.96 4.40
CA ILE A 463 -2.23 17.23 3.28
C ILE A 463 -3.09 17.42 2.04
N ALA A 464 -2.44 17.55 0.89
CA ALA A 464 -3.11 17.67 -0.38
C ALA A 464 -2.44 16.81 -1.45
N THR A 465 -3.25 16.17 -2.28
CA THR A 465 -2.77 15.52 -3.50
C THR A 465 -3.23 16.32 -4.70
N PHE A 466 -2.26 16.79 -5.49
CA PHE A 466 -2.50 17.54 -6.71
C PHE A 466 -2.25 16.67 -7.94
N VAL A 467 -3.09 16.79 -8.96
CA VAL A 467 -3.01 16.03 -10.21
C VAL A 467 -3.00 16.98 -11.41
N LEU A 468 -2.00 16.80 -12.28
CA LEU A 468 -1.76 17.56 -13.52
C LEU A 468 -1.79 16.67 -14.77
#